data_AF-A0A4P2Q5N6-F1
#
_entry.id   AF-A0A4P2Q5N6-F1
#
_cell.length_a   1.000
_cell.length_b   1.000
_cell.length_c   1.000
_cell.angle_alpha   90.00
_cell.angle_beta   90.00
_cell.angle_gamma   90.00
#
_symmetry.space_group_name_H-M   'P 1'
#
loop_
_entity.id
_entity.type
_entity.pdbx_description
1 polymer ?
#
loop_
_entity_poly.entity_id
_entity_poly.type
_entity_poly.pdbx_seq_one_letter_code
_entity_poly.pdbx_strand_id
1 'polypeptide(L)'
;MSDLENFSFVIPGELAGVAYPHAPRALEELVELGFRSVVSLSRRAPPPGALGPLLHLHCPLADFTRIPSLDLLRAVAFLGRAPSPIVVHGEGGVGRTGVVLACRLVSLGRSAAEAVAEVRRARPGSIDDPELEASVEAFELFYRGQHDHATLAPYNLAPASPLDRVVHGAERPGFGMALWSASGIRSSVSVPPRAGDAPDPSEAPVEAWLGFMARQGMREVLCLLDDDELSALRVPLISRYQREFLRVTHVPLEGGALPTRGAMERAIAALRRAEEGGAPVVVHCASGVGRAGVVLSAWLRARYGLDPDAAIATVREHARRFGARREPLQAGPPVRELLASVPAGG
;
A
#
# COMPACT_ATOMS: atom_id res chain seq x y z
N MET A 1 39.06 -7.20 16.14
CA MET A 1 37.91 -6.92 17.02
C MET A 1 36.80 -6.45 16.10
N SER A 2 35.55 -6.86 16.33
CA SER A 2 34.43 -6.44 15.48
C SER A 2 34.22 -4.93 15.63
N ASP A 3 33.99 -4.24 14.51
CA ASP A 3 33.66 -2.80 14.49
C ASP A 3 32.13 -2.57 14.61
N LEU A 4 31.37 -3.65 14.82
CA LEU A 4 29.91 -3.61 14.98
C LEU A 4 29.51 -3.37 16.44
N GLU A 5 29.20 -2.12 16.76
CA GLU A 5 28.69 -1.75 18.08
C GLU A 5 27.21 -2.11 18.26
N ASN A 6 26.85 -2.58 19.46
CA ASN A 6 25.49 -3.03 19.81
C ASN A 6 24.88 -3.98 18.77
N PHE A 7 25.69 -4.89 18.19
CA PHE A 7 25.22 -5.85 17.21
C PHE A 7 24.59 -7.08 17.85
N SER A 8 23.40 -7.48 17.39
CA SER A 8 22.84 -8.80 17.69
C SER A 8 21.67 -9.15 16.76
N PHE A 9 21.47 -10.45 16.53
CA PHE A 9 20.30 -10.97 15.85
C PHE A 9 19.08 -10.97 16.78
N VAL A 10 17.94 -10.52 16.25
CA VAL A 10 16.61 -10.74 16.84
C VAL A 10 15.97 -11.98 16.23
N ILE A 11 16.17 -12.21 14.92
CA ILE A 11 15.84 -13.47 14.25
C ILE A 11 17.15 -14.03 13.72
N PRO A 12 17.65 -15.18 14.23
CA PRO A 12 18.94 -15.74 13.84
C PRO A 12 19.07 -15.89 12.31
N GLY A 13 20.11 -15.30 11.74
CA GLY A 13 20.40 -15.37 10.30
C GLY A 13 19.45 -14.56 9.39
N GLU A 14 18.45 -13.85 9.94
CA GLU A 14 17.48 -13.11 9.13
C GLU A 14 17.39 -11.63 9.45
N LEU A 15 17.39 -11.28 10.73
CA LEU A 15 17.12 -9.91 11.19
C LEU A 15 18.02 -9.54 12.37
N ALA A 16 18.83 -8.51 12.20
CA ALA A 16 19.71 -7.99 13.23
C ALA A 16 19.54 -6.49 13.47
N GLY A 17 19.93 -6.06 14.66
CA GLY A 17 20.10 -4.65 15.00
C GLY A 17 21.58 -4.31 15.21
N VAL A 18 21.98 -3.09 14.87
CA VAL A 18 23.33 -2.56 15.12
C VAL A 18 23.26 -1.06 15.42
N ALA A 19 24.25 -0.52 16.13
CA ALA A 19 24.46 0.93 16.22
C ALA A 19 24.92 1.49 14.87
N TYR A 20 24.96 2.83 14.74
CA TYR A 20 25.36 3.44 13.47
C TYR A 20 26.79 2.98 13.09
N PRO A 21 27.00 2.41 11.89
CA PRO A 21 28.32 1.94 11.47
C PRO A 21 29.19 3.14 11.06
N HIS A 22 29.83 3.78 12.05
CA HIS A 22 30.64 5.00 11.83
C HIS A 22 31.88 4.74 10.96
N ALA A 23 32.47 3.55 11.06
CA ALA A 23 33.62 3.16 10.27
C ALA A 23 33.19 2.47 8.96
N PRO A 24 33.81 2.78 7.80
CA PRO A 24 33.55 2.05 6.55
C PRO A 24 33.70 0.53 6.70
N ARG A 25 34.66 0.09 7.53
CA ARG A 25 34.90 -1.33 7.82
C ARG A 25 33.71 -2.04 8.49
N ALA A 26 32.89 -1.32 9.25
CA ALA A 26 31.68 -1.91 9.85
C ALA A 26 30.65 -2.32 8.77
N LEU A 27 30.55 -1.57 7.67
CA LEU A 27 29.67 -1.96 6.55
C LEU A 27 30.27 -3.12 5.74
N GLU A 28 31.58 -3.12 5.55
CA GLU A 28 32.30 -4.24 4.93
C GLU A 28 32.10 -5.53 5.75
N GLU A 29 32.23 -5.45 7.07
CA GLU A 29 32.00 -6.57 7.98
C GLU A 29 30.56 -7.10 7.88
N LEU A 30 29.54 -6.23 7.74
CA LEU A 30 28.15 -6.67 7.48
C LEU A 30 28.02 -7.42 6.15
N VAL A 31 28.72 -6.98 5.10
CA VAL A 31 28.73 -7.68 3.80
C VAL A 31 29.44 -9.03 3.91
N GLU A 32 30.57 -9.10 4.63
CA GLU A 32 31.32 -10.34 4.89
C GLU A 32 30.50 -11.35 5.70
N LEU A 33 29.68 -10.87 6.65
CA LEU A 33 28.70 -11.67 7.40
C LEU A 33 27.49 -12.09 6.55
N GLY A 34 27.42 -11.66 5.29
CA GLY A 34 26.41 -12.08 4.32
C GLY A 34 25.11 -11.28 4.37
N PHE A 35 25.06 -10.13 5.05
CA PHE A 35 23.90 -9.24 4.99
C PHE A 35 23.67 -8.76 3.56
N ARG A 36 22.39 -8.70 3.17
CA ARG A 36 21.98 -8.31 1.80
C ARG A 36 21.22 -7.00 1.79
N SER A 37 20.74 -6.53 2.93
CA SER A 37 19.98 -5.28 3.02
C SER A 37 20.22 -4.55 4.34
N VAL A 38 20.05 -3.23 4.31
CA VAL A 38 20.22 -2.36 5.48
C VAL A 38 19.11 -1.30 5.55
N VAL A 39 18.60 -1.08 6.76
CA VAL A 39 17.66 0.01 7.07
C VAL A 39 18.35 1.01 8.00
N SER A 40 18.49 2.25 7.55
CA SER A 40 19.05 3.35 8.34
C SER A 40 17.95 4.22 8.91
N LEU A 41 17.90 4.34 10.24
CA LEU A 41 16.99 5.21 10.97
C LEU A 41 17.65 6.52 11.43
N SER A 42 18.97 6.62 11.33
CA SER A 42 19.77 7.79 11.74
C SER A 42 19.56 8.98 10.81
N ARG A 43 19.79 10.20 11.34
CA ARG A 43 19.72 11.45 10.55
C ARG A 43 20.59 11.40 9.30
N ARG A 44 21.80 10.85 9.43
CA ARG A 44 22.72 10.63 8.32
C ARG A 44 22.64 9.17 7.89
N ALA A 45 22.58 8.92 6.59
CA ALA A 45 22.84 7.60 6.04
C ALA A 45 24.34 7.38 5.91
N PRO A 46 24.81 6.13 5.91
CA PRO A 46 26.14 5.84 5.39
C PRO A 46 26.27 6.32 3.93
N PRO A 47 27.45 6.77 3.50
CA PRO A 47 27.65 7.28 2.16
C PRO A 47 27.40 6.16 1.12
N PRO A 48 26.77 6.46 -0.04
CA PRO A 48 26.40 5.44 -1.02
C PRO A 48 27.54 4.52 -1.46
N GLY A 49 28.77 5.05 -1.58
CA GLY A 49 29.95 4.27 -1.95
C GLY A 49 30.39 3.24 -0.90
N ALA A 50 30.04 3.42 0.37
CA ALA A 50 30.39 2.52 1.47
C ALA A 50 29.35 1.41 1.70
N LEU A 51 28.15 1.52 1.11
CA LEU A 51 27.10 0.50 1.22
C LEU A 51 27.37 -0.73 0.34
N GLY A 52 28.27 -0.61 -0.64
CA GLY A 52 28.64 -1.70 -1.53
C GLY A 52 27.41 -2.36 -2.20
N PRO A 53 27.22 -3.69 -2.06
CA PRO A 53 26.10 -4.41 -2.67
C PRO A 53 24.79 -4.35 -1.87
N LEU A 54 24.77 -3.73 -0.68
CA LEU A 54 23.60 -3.75 0.20
C LEU A 54 22.44 -2.96 -0.41
N LEU A 55 21.24 -3.59 -0.44
CA LEU A 55 20.02 -2.86 -0.72
C LEU A 55 19.68 -1.97 0.49
N HIS A 56 19.56 -0.66 0.27
CA HIS A 56 19.47 0.30 1.36
C HIS A 56 18.14 1.06 1.37
N LEU A 57 17.50 1.06 2.53
CA LEU A 57 16.41 1.98 2.87
C LEU A 57 16.89 3.01 3.89
N HIS A 58 16.81 4.30 3.56
CA HIS A 58 17.04 5.38 4.52
C HIS A 58 15.71 6.04 4.94
N CYS A 59 15.44 5.97 6.25
CA CYS A 59 14.39 6.68 6.95
C CYS A 59 15.05 7.68 7.91
N PRO A 60 15.38 8.91 7.46
CA PRO A 60 16.09 9.88 8.29
C PRO A 60 15.20 10.37 9.43
N LEU A 61 15.52 9.99 10.67
CA LEU A 61 14.79 10.45 11.85
C LEU A 61 15.65 11.41 12.66
N ALA A 62 15.08 12.56 13.06
CA ALA A 62 15.70 13.46 14.02
C ALA A 62 16.01 12.74 15.33
N ASP A 63 17.03 13.17 16.06
CA ASP A 63 17.38 12.50 17.32
C ASP A 63 16.31 12.73 18.38
N PHE A 64 16.12 11.70 19.21
CA PHE A 64 15.15 11.70 20.31
C PHE A 64 13.69 11.91 19.92
N THR A 65 13.34 11.74 18.64
CA THR A 65 11.94 11.72 18.20
C THR A 65 11.43 10.29 18.10
N ARG A 66 10.14 10.08 18.38
CA ARG A 66 9.44 8.85 18.00
C ARG A 66 9.59 8.61 16.50
N ILE A 67 9.54 7.35 16.09
CA ILE A 67 9.46 7.00 14.68
C ILE A 67 8.04 7.36 14.21
N PRO A 68 7.87 8.26 13.22
CA PRO A 68 6.56 8.50 12.65
C PRO A 68 5.96 7.18 12.15
N SER A 69 4.66 6.96 12.36
CA SER A 69 4.00 5.68 12.03
C SER A 69 4.25 5.24 10.58
N LEU A 70 4.41 6.21 9.68
CA LEU A 70 4.76 6.01 8.28
C LEU A 70 6.13 5.35 8.08
N ASP A 71 7.18 5.91 8.67
CA ASP A 71 8.55 5.37 8.58
C ASP A 71 8.64 3.99 9.23
N LEU A 72 7.90 3.80 10.31
CA LEU A 72 7.80 2.52 10.98
C LEU A 72 7.16 1.45 10.07
N LEU A 73 6.04 1.76 9.43
CA LEU A 73 5.39 0.86 8.46
C LEU A 73 6.27 0.59 7.24
N ARG A 74 6.94 1.62 6.70
CA ARG A 74 7.87 1.46 5.55
C ARG A 74 9.03 0.55 5.90
N ALA A 75 9.67 0.78 7.05
CA ALA A 75 10.76 -0.04 7.51
C ALA A 75 10.30 -1.50 7.66
N VAL A 76 9.17 -1.75 8.33
CA VAL A 76 8.64 -3.12 8.50
C VAL A 76 8.25 -3.77 7.16
N ALA A 77 7.62 -3.02 6.25
CA ALA A 77 7.27 -3.54 4.92
C ALA A 77 8.52 -3.88 4.08
N PHE A 78 9.56 -3.06 4.16
CA PHE A 78 10.85 -3.34 3.54
C PHE A 78 11.50 -4.58 4.15
N LEU A 79 11.51 -4.71 5.48
CA LEU A 79 11.98 -5.91 6.19
C LEU A 79 11.23 -7.19 5.78
N GLY A 80 9.99 -7.07 5.29
CA GLY A 80 9.21 -8.20 4.78
C GLY A 80 9.49 -8.60 3.34
N ARG A 81 10.15 -7.77 2.54
CA ARG A 81 10.29 -7.95 1.08
C ARG A 81 11.72 -7.92 0.58
N ALA A 82 12.62 -7.26 1.31
CA ALA A 82 14.01 -7.17 0.94
C ALA A 82 14.75 -8.49 1.21
N PRO A 83 15.87 -8.76 0.51
CA PRO A 83 16.65 -9.97 0.76
C PRO A 83 17.25 -10.02 2.18
N SER A 84 16.91 -11.05 2.96
CA SER A 84 17.55 -11.36 4.26
C SER A 84 18.90 -12.04 4.09
N PRO A 85 19.89 -11.93 4.98
CA PRO A 85 19.84 -11.24 6.27
C PRO A 85 19.75 -9.72 6.10
N ILE A 86 18.88 -9.08 6.88
CA ILE A 86 18.67 -7.63 6.90
C ILE A 86 19.13 -7.07 8.25
N VAL A 87 19.81 -5.93 8.22
CA VAL A 87 20.21 -5.21 9.44
C VAL A 87 19.49 -3.87 9.54
N VAL A 88 19.01 -3.54 10.74
CA VAL A 88 18.43 -2.23 11.08
C VAL A 88 19.42 -1.50 11.97
N HIS A 89 19.70 -0.24 11.66
CA HIS A 89 20.50 0.60 12.53
C HIS A 89 19.85 1.95 12.80
N GLY A 90 20.11 2.48 13.98
CA GLY A 90 19.90 3.87 14.36
C GLY A 90 21.17 4.38 15.05
N GLU A 91 21.18 5.59 15.57
CA GLU A 91 22.40 6.19 16.15
C GLU A 91 23.08 5.27 17.19
N GLY A 92 22.37 4.92 18.27
CA GLY A 92 22.89 4.00 19.29
C GLY A 92 22.49 2.53 19.11
N GLY A 93 21.64 2.20 18.14
CA GLY A 93 21.19 0.81 17.91
C GLY A 93 20.23 0.23 18.95
N VAL A 94 19.73 1.03 19.92
CA VAL A 94 18.96 0.52 21.07
C VAL A 94 17.46 0.89 20.99
N GLY A 95 17.12 2.18 21.07
CA GLY A 95 15.72 2.66 21.16
C GLY A 95 14.90 2.45 19.88
N ARG A 96 15.04 3.37 18.90
CA ARG A 96 14.32 3.33 17.61
C ARG A 96 14.57 2.04 16.82
N THR A 97 15.79 1.53 16.88
CA THR A 97 16.17 0.24 16.28
C THR A 97 15.35 -0.89 16.90
N GLY A 98 15.21 -0.93 18.23
CA GLY A 98 14.35 -1.86 18.93
C GLY A 98 12.90 -1.79 18.48
N VAL A 99 12.34 -0.58 18.33
CA VAL A 99 10.95 -0.38 17.89
C VAL A 99 10.69 -1.00 16.51
N VAL A 100 11.57 -0.77 15.52
CA VAL A 100 11.41 -1.36 14.18
C VAL A 100 11.54 -2.88 14.22
N LEU A 101 12.48 -3.41 15.00
CA LEU A 101 12.67 -4.86 15.18
C LEU A 101 11.43 -5.50 15.83
N ALA A 102 10.87 -4.87 16.86
CA ALA A 102 9.67 -5.33 17.54
C ALA A 102 8.45 -5.28 16.59
N CYS A 103 8.27 -4.20 15.84
CA CYS A 103 7.16 -4.10 14.88
C CYS A 103 7.29 -5.13 13.74
N ARG A 104 8.52 -5.53 13.36
CA ARG A 104 8.73 -6.66 12.45
C ARG A 104 8.27 -7.98 13.07
N LEU A 105 8.56 -8.25 14.33
CA LEU A 105 8.02 -9.42 15.02
C LEU A 105 6.48 -9.37 15.11
N VAL A 106 5.89 -8.21 15.40
CA VAL A 106 4.43 -8.02 15.36
C VAL A 106 3.87 -8.38 13.97
N SER A 107 4.54 -7.96 12.90
CA SER A 107 4.13 -8.33 11.53
C SER A 107 4.23 -9.83 11.22
N LEU A 108 5.00 -10.56 12.02
CA LEU A 108 5.14 -12.01 11.94
C LEU A 108 4.24 -12.73 12.97
N GLY A 109 3.24 -12.05 13.52
CA GLY A 109 2.18 -12.62 14.35
C GLY A 109 2.35 -12.50 15.86
N ARG A 110 3.46 -11.95 16.38
CA ARG A 110 3.63 -11.71 17.83
C ARG A 110 2.75 -10.55 18.28
N SER A 111 2.32 -10.52 19.55
CA SER A 111 1.75 -9.31 20.15
C SER A 111 2.83 -8.25 20.39
N ALA A 112 2.45 -6.98 20.60
CA ALA A 112 3.42 -5.93 20.92
C ALA A 112 4.22 -6.29 22.18
N ALA A 113 3.54 -6.78 23.22
CA ALA A 113 4.17 -7.19 24.47
C ALA A 113 5.19 -8.32 24.26
N GLU A 114 4.83 -9.37 23.51
CA GLU A 114 5.75 -10.47 23.19
C GLU A 114 6.94 -10.00 22.35
N ALA A 115 6.69 -9.16 21.34
CA ALA A 115 7.72 -8.62 20.46
C ALA A 115 8.73 -7.74 21.21
N VAL A 116 8.24 -6.86 22.09
CA VAL A 116 9.10 -6.01 22.94
C VAL A 116 9.94 -6.89 23.88
N ALA A 117 9.32 -7.90 24.53
CA ALA A 117 10.03 -8.82 25.41
C ALA A 117 11.11 -9.64 24.67
N GLU A 118 10.82 -10.09 23.45
CA GLU A 118 11.76 -10.82 22.60
C GLU A 118 12.94 -9.95 22.17
N VAL A 119 12.67 -8.71 21.74
CA VAL A 119 13.73 -7.73 21.43
C VAL A 119 14.57 -7.44 22.66
N ARG A 120 13.98 -7.20 23.84
CA ARG A 120 14.72 -6.95 25.09
C ARG A 120 15.60 -8.13 25.51
N ARG A 121 15.15 -9.37 25.25
CA ARG A 121 15.94 -10.58 25.52
C ARG A 121 17.15 -10.70 24.61
N ALA A 122 16.98 -10.41 23.32
CA ALA A 122 18.06 -10.42 22.33
C ALA A 122 18.96 -9.17 22.41
N ARG A 123 18.43 -8.07 22.96
CA ARG A 123 19.01 -6.72 23.00
C ARG A 123 18.67 -6.05 24.33
N PRO A 124 19.40 -6.38 25.42
CA PRO A 124 19.17 -5.74 26.71
C PRO A 124 19.25 -4.21 26.62
N GLY A 125 18.26 -3.53 27.20
CA GLY A 125 18.14 -2.06 27.15
C GLY A 125 17.34 -1.51 25.95
N SER A 126 16.95 -2.33 24.98
CA SER A 126 16.08 -1.85 23.89
C SER A 126 14.67 -1.47 24.36
N ILE A 127 14.14 -0.38 23.79
CA ILE A 127 12.78 0.11 24.04
C ILE A 127 12.56 0.37 25.54
N ASP A 128 13.48 1.05 26.21
CA ASP A 128 13.44 1.36 27.65
C ASP A 128 12.54 2.56 28.02
N ASP A 129 11.99 3.24 27.01
CA ASP A 129 11.06 4.36 27.14
C ASP A 129 9.60 3.90 26.91
N PRO A 130 8.67 4.14 27.86
CA PRO A 130 7.25 3.84 27.71
C PRO A 130 6.61 4.41 26.43
N GLU A 131 7.09 5.55 25.93
CA GLU A 131 6.60 6.15 24.70
C GLU A 131 6.99 5.34 23.43
N LEU A 132 8.14 4.67 23.48
CA LEU A 132 8.59 3.76 22.42
C LEU A 132 7.82 2.44 22.49
N GLU A 133 7.49 1.94 23.68
CA GLU A 133 6.60 0.78 23.86
C GLU A 133 5.20 1.07 23.29
N ALA A 134 4.62 2.22 23.63
CA ALA A 134 3.34 2.67 23.10
C ALA A 134 3.34 2.79 21.56
N SER A 135 4.49 3.03 20.95
CA SER A 135 4.63 3.06 19.48
C SER A 135 4.49 1.67 18.86
N VAL A 136 4.96 0.62 19.55
CA VAL A 136 4.78 -0.78 19.12
C VAL A 136 3.33 -1.24 19.33
N GLU A 137 2.69 -0.84 20.42
CA GLU A 137 1.28 -1.10 20.69
C GLU A 137 0.37 -0.42 19.65
N ALA A 138 0.64 0.84 19.34
CA ALA A 138 -0.07 1.57 18.28
C ALA A 138 0.13 0.91 16.91
N PHE A 139 1.34 0.42 16.62
CA PHE A 139 1.61 -0.35 15.41
C PHE A 139 0.82 -1.65 15.40
N GLU A 140 0.77 -2.41 16.50
CA GLU A 140 -0.02 -3.63 16.60
C GLU A 140 -1.51 -3.36 16.35
N LEU A 141 -2.10 -2.37 17.01
CA LEU A 141 -3.51 -2.00 16.81
C LEU A 141 -3.80 -1.62 15.36
N PHE A 142 -2.91 -0.85 14.73
CA PHE A 142 -3.05 -0.47 13.32
C PHE A 142 -2.85 -1.66 12.37
N TYR A 143 -1.78 -2.44 12.59
CA TYR A 143 -1.39 -3.56 11.74
C TYR A 143 -2.41 -4.69 11.85
N ARG A 144 -2.81 -5.07 13.07
CA ARG A 144 -3.86 -6.05 13.33
C ARG A 144 -5.25 -5.53 12.99
N GLY A 145 -5.57 -4.25 13.20
CA GLY A 145 -6.80 -3.64 12.71
C GLY A 145 -6.95 -3.69 11.17
N GLN A 146 -5.83 -3.80 10.45
CA GLN A 146 -5.80 -4.08 9.01
C GLN A 146 -5.68 -5.57 8.65
N HIS A 147 -5.20 -6.43 9.56
CA HIS A 147 -5.02 -7.88 9.35
C HIS A 147 -6.20 -8.74 9.88
N ASP A 148 -7.01 -8.23 10.81
CA ASP A 148 -8.34 -8.77 11.19
C ASP A 148 -9.38 -8.55 10.07
N HIS A 149 -9.04 -7.71 9.09
CA HIS A 149 -9.66 -7.72 7.77
C HIS A 149 -8.81 -8.59 6.84
N ALA A 150 -9.11 -9.89 6.84
CA ALA A 150 -8.56 -10.94 5.98
C ALA A 150 -7.91 -10.42 4.68
N THR A 151 -6.57 -10.58 4.59
CA THR A 151 -5.76 -10.61 3.35
C THR A 151 -6.14 -9.59 2.28
N LEU A 152 -5.70 -8.33 2.42
CA LEU A 152 -5.97 -7.26 1.44
C LEU A 152 -5.58 -7.67 0.00
N ALA A 153 -6.57 -7.80 -0.88
CA ALA A 153 -6.35 -7.95 -2.32
C ALA A 153 -5.41 -6.82 -2.79
N PRO A 154 -4.33 -7.09 -3.55
CA PRO A 154 -3.46 -6.02 -4.03
C PRO A 154 -4.25 -4.96 -4.80
N TYR A 155 -4.07 -3.70 -4.42
CA TYR A 155 -4.83 -2.55 -4.95
C TYR A 155 -6.34 -2.65 -4.80
N ASN A 156 -6.80 -3.34 -3.75
CA ASN A 156 -8.22 -3.55 -3.48
C ASN A 156 -8.96 -4.15 -4.69
N LEU A 157 -8.25 -4.90 -5.56
CA LEU A 157 -8.80 -5.44 -6.80
C LEU A 157 -9.72 -6.64 -6.50
N ALA A 158 -10.95 -6.59 -7.01
CA ALA A 158 -11.84 -7.75 -6.99
C ALA A 158 -12.89 -7.65 -8.12
N PRO A 159 -13.39 -8.80 -8.62
CA PRO A 159 -14.55 -8.82 -9.50
C PRO A 159 -15.76 -8.15 -8.85
N ALA A 160 -16.66 -7.61 -9.67
CA ALA A 160 -17.87 -6.95 -9.18
C ALA A 160 -18.81 -7.92 -8.46
N SER A 161 -18.93 -9.15 -8.96
CA SER A 161 -19.79 -10.20 -8.43
C SER A 161 -19.34 -11.58 -8.90
N PRO A 162 -19.89 -12.68 -8.34
CA PRO A 162 -19.66 -14.03 -8.87
C PRO A 162 -20.19 -14.23 -10.31
N LEU A 163 -21.07 -13.34 -10.77
CA LEU A 163 -21.68 -13.37 -12.10
C LEU A 163 -20.78 -12.66 -13.14
N ASP A 164 -19.86 -11.81 -12.68
CA ASP A 164 -19.01 -10.98 -13.51
C ASP A 164 -17.64 -11.61 -13.71
N ARG A 165 -17.27 -11.76 -14.98
CA ARG A 165 -15.90 -12.13 -15.38
C ARG A 165 -15.13 -10.98 -16.02
N VAL A 166 -15.82 -9.86 -16.31
CA VAL A 166 -15.28 -8.73 -17.06
C VAL A 166 -15.12 -7.50 -16.16
N VAL A 167 -16.10 -7.21 -15.31
CA VAL A 167 -16.13 -5.98 -14.51
C VAL A 167 -15.47 -6.19 -13.16
N HIS A 168 -14.47 -5.36 -12.86
CA HIS A 168 -13.70 -5.38 -11.61
C HIS A 168 -13.72 -4.01 -10.95
N GLY A 169 -13.63 -3.97 -9.62
CA GLY A 169 -13.33 -2.75 -8.87
C GLY A 169 -11.89 -2.75 -8.38
N ALA A 170 -11.29 -1.57 -8.20
CA ALA A 170 -10.00 -1.39 -7.54
C ALA A 170 -9.88 0.00 -6.90
N GLU A 171 -8.84 0.21 -6.09
CA GLU A 171 -8.40 1.55 -5.69
C GLU A 171 -7.59 2.23 -6.81
N ARG A 172 -7.49 3.56 -6.81
CA ARG A 172 -6.61 4.27 -7.77
C ARG A 172 -5.13 3.94 -7.50
N PRO A 173 -4.25 4.11 -8.50
CA PRO A 173 -2.83 4.05 -8.27
C PRO A 173 -2.38 4.93 -7.11
N GLY A 174 -1.56 4.33 -6.26
CA GLY A 174 -1.06 4.97 -5.06
C GLY A 174 -2.14 5.39 -4.07
N PHE A 175 -3.38 4.89 -4.07
CA PHE A 175 -4.37 5.23 -3.03
C PHE A 175 -3.99 4.68 -1.67
N GLY A 176 -3.72 3.37 -1.59
CA GLY A 176 -3.14 2.73 -0.42
C GLY A 176 -1.78 3.31 -0.05
N MET A 177 -1.16 4.08 -0.97
CA MET A 177 0.05 4.89 -0.75
C MET A 177 -0.20 6.40 -0.60
N ALA A 178 -1.44 6.91 -0.68
CA ALA A 178 -1.78 8.35 -0.67
C ALA A 178 -2.47 8.81 0.62
N LEU A 179 -2.93 7.86 1.45
CA LEU A 179 -2.99 8.08 2.90
C LEU A 179 -1.59 8.36 3.51
N TRP A 180 -0.52 8.34 2.69
CA TRP A 180 0.87 8.50 3.09
C TRP A 180 1.49 9.83 2.61
N SER A 181 0.82 10.60 1.75
CA SER A 181 1.37 11.82 1.12
C SER A 181 1.07 13.15 1.86
N ALA A 182 0.33 13.11 2.97
CA ALA A 182 0.03 14.32 3.75
C ALA A 182 1.17 14.78 4.69
N SER A 183 2.27 14.02 4.80
CA SER A 183 3.34 14.31 5.76
C SER A 183 4.54 15.08 5.19
N GLY A 184 4.61 15.27 3.86
CA GLY A 184 5.80 15.85 3.23
C GLY A 184 7.08 15.04 3.49
N ILE A 185 8.15 15.40 2.81
CA ILE A 185 9.51 14.85 2.96
C ILE A 185 9.82 13.58 2.16
N ARG A 186 10.92 13.71 1.42
CA ARG A 186 11.51 12.81 0.43
C ARG A 186 12.21 11.63 1.13
N SER A 187 12.03 10.42 0.63
CA SER A 187 12.82 9.25 1.04
C SER A 187 13.38 8.60 -0.22
N SER A 188 14.71 8.57 -0.33
CA SER A 188 15.44 8.01 -1.46
C SER A 188 15.71 6.53 -1.21
N VAL A 189 15.02 5.66 -1.94
CA VAL A 189 15.46 4.27 -2.09
C VAL A 189 16.59 4.31 -3.11
N SER A 190 17.82 4.04 -2.67
CA SER A 190 18.97 3.94 -3.56
C SER A 190 19.13 2.48 -3.99
N VAL A 191 18.82 2.22 -5.25
CA VAL A 191 19.18 0.97 -5.94
C VAL A 191 20.52 1.22 -6.65
N PRO A 192 21.51 0.31 -6.58
CA PRO A 192 22.76 0.48 -7.33
C PRO A 192 22.45 0.65 -8.83
N PRO A 193 23.16 1.54 -9.55
CA PRO A 193 22.79 1.88 -10.91
C PRO A 193 22.95 0.66 -11.84
N ARG A 194 21.93 0.42 -12.67
CA ARG A 194 22.03 -0.29 -13.95
C ARG A 194 21.68 0.71 -15.06
N ALA A 195 22.42 0.64 -16.16
CA ALA A 195 22.36 1.61 -17.26
C ALA A 195 20.98 1.65 -17.97
N GLY A 196 20.51 2.87 -18.24
CA GLY A 196 19.42 3.18 -19.19
C GLY A 196 18.05 3.43 -18.55
N ASP A 197 17.64 4.70 -18.51
CA ASP A 197 16.32 5.27 -18.17
C ASP A 197 15.62 4.76 -16.90
N ALA A 198 15.88 5.42 -15.76
CA ALA A 198 15.09 5.24 -14.55
C ALA A 198 13.84 6.16 -14.57
N PRO A 199 12.62 5.62 -14.39
CA PRO A 199 11.40 6.44 -14.30
C PRO A 199 11.43 7.35 -13.05
N ASP A 200 10.72 8.48 -13.11
CA ASP A 200 10.58 9.41 -11.98
C ASP A 200 10.03 8.66 -10.75
N PRO A 201 10.67 8.76 -9.57
CA PRO A 201 10.21 8.10 -8.34
C PRO A 201 8.76 8.42 -7.94
N SER A 202 8.20 9.54 -8.41
CA SER A 202 6.80 9.93 -8.19
C SER A 202 5.81 9.18 -9.09
N GLU A 203 6.28 8.55 -10.17
CA GLU A 203 5.48 7.71 -11.07
C GLU A 203 5.46 6.24 -10.64
N ALA A 204 6.38 5.80 -9.78
CA ALA A 204 6.49 4.41 -9.34
C ALA A 204 5.17 3.77 -8.83
N PRO A 205 4.30 4.47 -8.06
CA PRO A 205 3.00 3.93 -7.68
C PRO A 205 2.05 3.69 -8.86
N VAL A 206 2.12 4.55 -9.87
CA VAL A 206 1.33 4.45 -11.11
C VAL A 206 1.84 3.28 -11.96
N GLU A 207 3.16 3.17 -12.14
CA GLU A 207 3.78 2.06 -12.87
C GLU A 207 3.51 0.70 -12.22
N ALA A 208 3.62 0.62 -10.89
CA ALA A 208 3.34 -0.61 -10.16
C ALA A 208 1.88 -1.05 -10.31
N TRP A 209 0.94 -0.10 -10.23
CA TRP A 209 -0.49 -0.37 -10.42
C TRP A 209 -0.78 -0.81 -11.85
N LEU A 210 -0.24 -0.12 -12.86
CA LEU A 210 -0.42 -0.47 -14.28
C LEU A 210 0.12 -1.85 -14.59
N GLY A 211 1.36 -2.14 -14.18
CA GLY A 211 1.97 -3.44 -14.36
C GLY A 211 1.20 -4.55 -13.65
N PHE A 212 0.61 -4.28 -12.48
CA PHE A 212 -0.27 -5.24 -11.82
C PHE A 212 -1.56 -5.47 -12.62
N MET A 213 -2.27 -4.42 -13.04
CA MET A 213 -3.52 -4.53 -13.80
C MET A 213 -3.31 -5.27 -15.13
N ALA A 214 -2.21 -5.00 -15.82
CA ALA A 214 -1.83 -5.72 -17.04
C ALA A 214 -1.61 -7.22 -16.79
N ARG A 215 -0.94 -7.60 -15.70
CA ARG A 215 -0.76 -9.03 -15.32
C ARG A 215 -2.07 -9.72 -14.93
N GLN A 216 -3.04 -8.96 -14.41
CA GLN A 216 -4.39 -9.46 -14.16
C GLN A 216 -5.26 -9.50 -15.43
N GLY A 217 -4.72 -9.06 -16.58
CA GLY A 217 -5.43 -9.07 -17.86
C GLY A 217 -6.44 -7.94 -18.04
N MET A 218 -6.37 -6.88 -17.22
CA MET A 218 -7.23 -5.71 -17.39
C MET A 218 -6.86 -4.97 -18.67
N ARG A 219 -7.87 -4.66 -19.49
CA ARG A 219 -7.71 -4.04 -20.82
C ARG A 219 -8.35 -2.67 -20.92
N GLU A 220 -9.36 -2.39 -20.10
CA GLU A 220 -10.01 -1.09 -20.02
C GLU A 220 -10.00 -0.55 -18.60
N VAL A 221 -10.08 0.77 -18.46
CA VAL A 221 -10.19 1.45 -17.17
C VAL A 221 -11.34 2.46 -17.18
N LEU A 222 -12.13 2.44 -16.12
CA LEU A 222 -13.15 3.44 -15.81
C LEU A 222 -12.75 4.23 -14.57
N CYS A 223 -12.31 5.47 -14.79
CA CYS A 223 -11.87 6.38 -13.74
C CYS A 223 -13.05 7.25 -13.27
N LEU A 224 -13.29 7.25 -11.96
CA LEU A 224 -14.35 8.02 -11.30
C LEU A 224 -13.86 9.26 -10.54
N LEU A 225 -12.57 9.57 -10.63
CA LEU A 225 -11.98 10.74 -9.97
C LEU A 225 -12.49 12.01 -10.65
N ASP A 226 -12.77 13.04 -9.86
CA ASP A 226 -13.05 14.38 -10.41
C ASP A 226 -11.75 15.11 -10.83
N ASP A 227 -11.92 16.26 -11.47
CA ASP A 227 -10.79 17.03 -12.01
C ASP A 227 -9.88 17.59 -10.91
N ASP A 228 -10.42 17.87 -9.71
CA ASP A 228 -9.64 18.34 -8.56
C ASP A 228 -8.79 17.19 -7.99
N GLU A 229 -9.38 16.01 -7.81
CA GLU A 229 -8.69 14.79 -7.39
C GLU A 229 -7.59 14.38 -8.38
N LEU A 230 -7.83 14.55 -9.68
CA LEU A 230 -6.84 14.29 -10.74
C LEU A 230 -5.73 15.34 -10.74
N SER A 231 -6.06 16.62 -10.60
CA SER A 231 -5.10 17.72 -10.58
C SER A 231 -4.20 17.69 -9.34
N ALA A 232 -4.69 17.13 -8.24
CA ALA A 232 -3.90 16.88 -7.04
C ALA A 232 -2.83 15.77 -7.22
N LEU A 233 -2.96 14.94 -8.26
CA LEU A 233 -1.94 13.92 -8.57
C LEU A 233 -0.77 14.57 -9.30
N ARG A 234 0.46 14.18 -8.92
CA ARG A 234 1.70 14.65 -9.57
C ARG A 234 1.92 14.09 -10.97
N VAL A 235 1.05 13.19 -11.43
CA VAL A 235 1.14 12.48 -12.70
C VAL A 235 -0.15 12.74 -13.48
N PRO A 236 -0.09 13.07 -14.78
CA PRO A 236 -1.28 13.20 -15.62
C PRO A 236 -1.92 11.83 -15.86
N LEU A 237 -2.72 11.37 -14.90
CA LEU A 237 -3.15 9.98 -14.78
C LEU A 237 -3.96 9.50 -15.99
N ILE A 238 -4.89 10.33 -16.48
CA ILE A 238 -5.71 9.98 -17.64
C ILE A 238 -4.84 9.81 -18.90
N SER A 239 -3.90 10.73 -19.13
CA SER A 239 -2.96 10.64 -20.25
C SER A 239 -2.02 9.43 -20.12
N ARG A 240 -1.67 9.03 -18.89
CA ARG A 240 -0.93 7.78 -18.64
C ARG A 240 -1.78 6.57 -19.00
N TYR A 241 -3.03 6.51 -18.56
CA TYR A 241 -3.94 5.42 -18.90
C TYR A 241 -4.18 5.29 -20.40
N GLN A 242 -4.30 6.41 -21.12
CA GLN A 242 -4.52 6.40 -22.57
C GLN A 242 -3.37 5.76 -23.36
N ARG A 243 -2.18 5.68 -22.77
CA ARG A 243 -1.02 5.00 -23.37
C ARG A 243 -0.97 3.50 -23.10
N GLU A 244 -1.66 3.03 -22.05
CA GLU A 244 -1.47 1.68 -21.50
C GLU A 244 -2.72 0.79 -21.59
N PHE A 245 -3.91 1.39 -21.50
CA PHE A 245 -5.18 0.68 -21.67
C PHE A 245 -5.67 0.78 -23.11
N LEU A 246 -6.37 -0.25 -23.57
CA LEU A 246 -7.05 -0.22 -24.87
C LEU A 246 -8.13 0.86 -24.91
N ARG A 247 -8.77 1.12 -23.76
CA ARG A 247 -9.79 2.15 -23.63
C ARG A 247 -9.77 2.74 -22.22
N VAL A 248 -9.90 4.06 -22.19
CA VAL A 248 -10.03 4.85 -20.97
C VAL A 248 -11.38 5.55 -21.02
N THR A 249 -12.22 5.31 -20.02
CA THR A 249 -13.44 6.08 -19.80
C THR A 249 -13.28 6.88 -18.51
N HIS A 250 -13.43 8.20 -18.60
CA HIS A 250 -13.42 9.08 -17.43
C HIS A 250 -14.84 9.60 -17.19
N VAL A 251 -15.38 9.31 -16.00
CA VAL A 251 -16.70 9.78 -15.55
C VAL A 251 -16.49 10.49 -14.21
N PRO A 252 -16.22 11.80 -14.20
CA PRO A 252 -15.90 12.52 -12.97
C PRO A 252 -17.10 12.54 -12.02
N LEU A 253 -16.84 12.28 -10.74
CA LEU A 253 -17.81 12.32 -9.65
C LEU A 253 -17.36 13.35 -8.60
N GLU A 254 -17.79 14.59 -8.78
CA GLU A 254 -17.37 15.77 -8.00
C GLU A 254 -17.49 15.57 -6.49
N GLY A 255 -16.43 15.91 -5.75
CA GLY A 255 -16.43 16.06 -4.30
C GLY A 255 -16.74 14.78 -3.52
N GLY A 256 -16.62 13.62 -4.14
CA GLY A 256 -17.03 12.34 -3.53
C GLY A 256 -18.55 12.12 -3.52
N ALA A 257 -19.31 12.92 -4.27
CA ALA A 257 -20.76 12.83 -4.35
C ALA A 257 -21.23 11.54 -5.04
N LEU A 258 -22.52 11.26 -4.90
CA LEU A 258 -23.19 10.22 -5.65
C LEU A 258 -23.20 10.53 -7.14
N PRO A 259 -23.09 9.51 -8.02
CA PRO A 259 -23.24 9.73 -9.45
C PRO A 259 -24.59 10.37 -9.79
N THR A 260 -24.54 11.44 -10.59
CA THR A 260 -25.74 11.97 -11.25
C THR A 260 -26.30 10.91 -12.20
N ARG A 261 -27.59 11.01 -12.58
CA ARG A 261 -28.19 10.08 -13.55
C ARG A 261 -27.35 9.97 -14.84
N GLY A 262 -26.95 11.10 -15.41
CA GLY A 262 -26.12 11.11 -16.62
C GLY A 262 -24.73 10.50 -16.41
N ALA A 263 -24.09 10.72 -15.25
CA ALA A 263 -22.83 10.07 -14.94
C ALA A 263 -22.99 8.54 -14.79
N MET A 264 -24.07 8.11 -14.13
CA MET A 264 -24.40 6.68 -13.97
C MET A 264 -24.65 6.01 -15.32
N GLU A 265 -25.43 6.63 -16.20
CA GLU A 265 -25.71 6.12 -17.55
C GLU A 265 -24.42 5.97 -18.37
N ARG A 266 -23.53 6.96 -18.34
CA ARG A 266 -22.22 6.86 -19.00
C ARG A 266 -21.36 5.74 -18.43
N ALA A 267 -21.35 5.57 -17.11
CA ALA A 267 -20.59 4.52 -16.46
C ALA A 267 -21.11 3.12 -16.84
N ILE A 268 -22.42 2.89 -16.74
CA ILE A 268 -23.05 1.62 -17.15
C ILE A 268 -22.82 1.34 -18.64
N ALA A 269 -22.93 2.36 -19.50
CA ALA A 269 -22.67 2.20 -20.94
C ALA A 269 -21.22 1.78 -21.22
N ALA A 270 -20.25 2.25 -20.43
CA ALA A 270 -18.86 1.82 -20.56
C ALA A 270 -18.66 0.36 -20.13
N LEU A 271 -19.27 -0.05 -19.02
CA LEU A 271 -19.22 -1.43 -18.54
C LEU A 271 -19.89 -2.41 -19.51
N ARG A 272 -21.02 -2.02 -20.09
CA ARG A 272 -21.71 -2.80 -21.12
C ARG A 272 -20.83 -3.01 -22.36
N ARG A 273 -20.19 -1.96 -22.85
CA ARG A 273 -19.26 -2.06 -23.98
C ARG A 273 -18.08 -2.98 -23.67
N ALA A 274 -17.51 -2.88 -22.48
CA ALA A 274 -16.41 -3.75 -22.06
C ALA A 274 -16.85 -5.22 -22.01
N GLU A 275 -18.05 -5.51 -21.50
CA GLU A 275 -18.64 -6.86 -21.50
C GLU A 275 -18.89 -7.38 -22.92
N GLU A 276 -19.54 -6.60 -23.78
CA GLU A 276 -19.81 -6.95 -25.18
C GLU A 276 -18.52 -7.20 -25.98
N GLY A 277 -17.46 -6.44 -25.70
CA GLY A 277 -16.14 -6.60 -26.29
C GLY A 277 -15.28 -7.70 -25.66
N GLY A 278 -15.73 -8.34 -24.57
CA GLY A 278 -14.94 -9.32 -23.82
C GLY A 278 -13.63 -8.75 -23.24
N ALA A 279 -13.59 -7.44 -22.98
CA ALA A 279 -12.39 -6.73 -22.52
C ALA A 279 -12.52 -6.44 -21.02
N PRO A 280 -11.75 -7.12 -20.14
CA PRO A 280 -11.84 -6.90 -18.69
C PRO A 280 -11.58 -5.43 -18.34
N VAL A 281 -12.50 -4.85 -17.57
CA VAL A 281 -12.49 -3.45 -17.18
C VAL A 281 -12.31 -3.30 -15.69
N VAL A 282 -11.45 -2.37 -15.28
CA VAL A 282 -11.29 -1.98 -13.88
C VAL A 282 -11.93 -0.62 -13.61
N VAL A 283 -12.86 -0.60 -12.65
CA VAL A 283 -13.53 0.60 -12.14
C VAL A 283 -12.81 1.06 -10.88
N HIS A 284 -12.35 2.31 -10.85
CA HIS A 284 -11.77 2.85 -9.62
C HIS A 284 -12.26 4.28 -9.33
N CYS A 285 -12.33 4.60 -8.04
CA CYS A 285 -12.38 5.98 -7.54
C CYS A 285 -11.08 6.24 -6.78
N ALA A 286 -11.10 6.98 -5.67
CA ALA A 286 -9.94 7.03 -4.79
C ALA A 286 -9.68 5.66 -4.14
N SER A 287 -10.51 5.23 -3.18
CA SER A 287 -10.30 3.99 -2.42
C SER A 287 -10.77 2.71 -3.09
N GLY A 288 -11.57 2.82 -4.14
CA GLY A 288 -12.28 1.68 -4.70
C GLY A 288 -13.40 1.14 -3.80
N VAL A 289 -13.72 1.79 -2.67
CA VAL A 289 -14.70 1.27 -1.69
C VAL A 289 -16.10 1.85 -1.93
N GLY A 290 -16.25 3.17 -1.87
CA GLY A 290 -17.55 3.87 -1.91
C GLY A 290 -18.11 4.04 -3.32
N ARG A 291 -17.69 5.11 -4.02
CA ARG A 291 -18.15 5.45 -5.39
C ARG A 291 -18.03 4.31 -6.39
N ALA A 292 -16.90 3.61 -6.41
CA ALA A 292 -16.73 2.42 -7.23
C ALA A 292 -17.76 1.35 -6.86
N GLY A 293 -17.97 1.08 -5.57
CA GLY A 293 -19.02 0.16 -5.09
C GLY A 293 -20.43 0.54 -5.56
N VAL A 294 -20.77 1.84 -5.59
CA VAL A 294 -22.07 2.31 -6.10
C VAL A 294 -22.22 2.01 -7.59
N VAL A 295 -21.20 2.32 -8.41
CA VAL A 295 -21.22 2.02 -9.85
C VAL A 295 -21.28 0.51 -10.11
N LEU A 296 -20.53 -0.29 -9.36
CA LEU A 296 -20.58 -1.75 -9.45
C LEU A 296 -21.96 -2.30 -9.08
N SER A 297 -22.61 -1.76 -8.04
CA SER A 297 -23.96 -2.16 -7.64
C SER A 297 -24.99 -1.79 -8.71
N ALA A 298 -24.85 -0.60 -9.32
CA ALA A 298 -25.68 -0.16 -10.42
C ALA A 298 -25.52 -1.05 -11.66
N TRP A 299 -24.29 -1.48 -11.94
CA TRP A 299 -24.01 -2.45 -12.99
C TRP A 299 -24.74 -3.78 -12.74
N LEU A 300 -24.67 -4.34 -11.52
CA LEU A 300 -25.36 -5.61 -11.23
C LEU A 300 -26.87 -5.50 -11.44
N ARG A 301 -27.46 -4.37 -11.07
CA ARG A 301 -28.87 -4.11 -11.34
C ARG A 301 -29.16 -3.98 -12.83
N ALA A 302 -28.39 -3.17 -13.54
CA ALA A 302 -28.60 -2.89 -14.96
C ALA A 302 -28.35 -4.12 -15.85
N ARG A 303 -27.48 -5.04 -15.43
CA ARG A 303 -27.06 -6.21 -16.21
C ARG A 303 -27.77 -7.50 -15.82
N TYR A 304 -28.01 -7.70 -14.52
CA TYR A 304 -28.55 -8.95 -13.99
C TYR A 304 -29.89 -8.78 -13.27
N GLY A 305 -30.45 -7.56 -13.25
CA GLY A 305 -31.78 -7.29 -12.69
C GLY A 305 -31.87 -7.35 -11.17
N LEU A 306 -30.74 -7.30 -10.45
CA LEU A 306 -30.77 -7.33 -8.98
C LEU A 306 -31.51 -6.12 -8.40
N ASP A 307 -32.26 -6.37 -7.34
CA ASP A 307 -32.74 -5.32 -6.45
C ASP A 307 -31.57 -4.55 -5.81
N PRO A 308 -31.68 -3.24 -5.51
CA PRO A 308 -30.60 -2.45 -4.93
C PRO A 308 -29.92 -3.08 -3.70
N ASP A 309 -30.67 -3.63 -2.75
CA ASP A 309 -30.06 -4.21 -1.55
C ASP A 309 -29.32 -5.50 -1.87
N ALA A 310 -29.85 -6.31 -2.78
CA ALA A 310 -29.20 -7.52 -3.27
C ALA A 310 -27.91 -7.19 -4.04
N ALA A 311 -27.93 -6.15 -4.88
CA ALA A 311 -26.76 -5.70 -5.62
C ALA A 311 -25.65 -5.21 -4.67
N ILE A 312 -26.00 -4.38 -3.69
CA ILE A 312 -25.07 -3.89 -2.66
C ILE A 312 -24.48 -5.08 -1.88
N ALA A 313 -25.34 -5.98 -1.38
CA ALA A 313 -24.89 -7.14 -0.62
C ALA A 313 -23.93 -8.01 -1.43
N THR A 314 -24.25 -8.27 -2.70
CA THR A 314 -23.44 -9.08 -3.61
C THR A 314 -22.06 -8.49 -3.81
N VAL A 315 -21.97 -7.18 -4.14
CA VAL A 315 -20.67 -6.50 -4.33
C VAL A 315 -19.84 -6.53 -3.04
N ARG A 316 -20.47 -6.29 -1.89
CA ARG A 316 -19.79 -6.28 -0.57
C ARG A 316 -19.27 -7.65 -0.16
N GLU A 317 -20.09 -8.69 -0.32
CA GLU A 317 -19.73 -10.05 0.07
C GLU A 317 -18.69 -10.62 -0.89
N HIS A 318 -18.87 -10.43 -2.20
CA HIS A 318 -17.95 -10.98 -3.18
C HIS A 318 -16.57 -10.36 -3.05
N ALA A 319 -16.47 -9.03 -2.93
CA ALA A 319 -15.19 -8.37 -2.71
C ALA A 319 -14.46 -8.93 -1.47
N ARG A 320 -15.19 -9.16 -0.36
CA ARG A 320 -14.61 -9.73 0.87
C ARG A 320 -13.98 -11.11 0.66
N ARG A 321 -14.54 -11.95 -0.24
CA ARG A 321 -13.96 -13.27 -0.56
C ARG A 321 -12.59 -13.17 -1.25
N PHE A 322 -12.31 -12.05 -1.91
CA PHE A 322 -11.02 -11.76 -2.53
C PHE A 322 -10.11 -10.94 -1.61
N GLY A 323 -10.55 -10.60 -0.39
CA GLY A 323 -9.84 -9.71 0.50
C GLY A 323 -9.90 -8.24 0.09
N ALA A 324 -10.84 -7.88 -0.79
CA ALA A 324 -11.13 -6.51 -1.15
C ALA A 324 -12.31 -5.97 -0.32
N ARG A 325 -12.43 -4.64 -0.24
CA ARG A 325 -13.56 -3.97 0.41
C ARG A 325 -14.35 -3.12 -0.57
N ARG A 326 -15.66 -3.30 -0.54
CA ARG A 326 -16.64 -2.41 -1.15
C ARG A 326 -17.63 -2.01 -0.07
N GLU A 327 -18.01 -0.75 -0.06
CA GLU A 327 -19.04 -0.24 0.84
C GLU A 327 -19.82 0.86 0.14
N PRO A 328 -20.76 0.50 -0.77
CA PRO A 328 -21.54 1.47 -1.54
C PRO A 328 -22.27 2.48 -0.64
N LEU A 329 -22.73 2.03 0.54
CA LEU A 329 -23.46 2.86 1.50
C LEU A 329 -22.61 3.94 2.17
N GLN A 330 -21.28 3.89 2.04
CA GLN A 330 -20.39 4.96 2.49
C GLN A 330 -20.66 6.29 1.76
N ALA A 331 -21.23 6.23 0.54
CA ALA A 331 -21.62 7.41 -0.21
C ALA A 331 -22.93 8.07 0.27
N GLY A 332 -23.56 7.51 1.31
CA GLY A 332 -24.67 8.13 2.04
C GLY A 332 -26.05 7.46 1.84
N PRO A 333 -27.07 7.93 2.58
CA PRO A 333 -28.42 7.36 2.53
C PRO A 333 -29.07 7.27 1.12
N PRO A 334 -28.90 8.23 0.20
CA PRO A 334 -29.59 8.21 -1.10
C PRO A 334 -29.09 7.14 -2.08
N VAL A 335 -28.06 6.37 -1.73
CA VAL A 335 -27.51 5.29 -2.59
C VAL A 335 -28.60 4.32 -3.05
N ARG A 336 -29.52 3.93 -2.14
CA ARG A 336 -30.57 2.97 -2.47
C ARG A 336 -31.57 3.50 -3.48
N GLU A 337 -31.99 4.76 -3.31
CA GLU A 337 -32.91 5.43 -4.22
C GLU A 337 -32.28 5.63 -5.60
N LEU A 338 -31.01 6.04 -5.63
CA LEU A 338 -30.24 6.15 -6.87
C LEU A 338 -30.19 4.81 -7.60
N LEU A 339 -29.84 3.73 -6.90
CA LEU A 339 -29.80 2.39 -7.48
C LEU A 339 -31.19 1.95 -7.95
N ALA A 340 -32.25 2.18 -7.17
CA ALA A 340 -33.62 1.86 -7.56
C ALA A 340 -34.02 2.53 -8.88
N SER A 341 -33.54 3.76 -9.11
CA SER A 341 -33.78 4.52 -10.34
C SER A 341 -33.03 4.00 -11.58
N VAL A 342 -32.02 3.15 -11.40
CA VAL A 342 -31.35 2.46 -12.51
C VAL A 342 -32.30 1.40 -13.07
N PRO A 343 -32.56 1.39 -14.39
CA PRO A 343 -33.39 0.34 -14.99
C PRO A 343 -32.81 -1.05 -14.72
N ALA A 344 -33.61 -1.95 -14.16
CA ALA A 344 -33.22 -3.36 -14.03
C ALA A 344 -33.12 -3.99 -15.43
N GLY A 345 -32.05 -4.74 -15.68
CA GLY A 345 -31.78 -5.33 -16.99
C GLY A 345 -32.95 -6.17 -17.52
N GLY A 346 -33.27 -5.98 -18.81
CA GLY A 346 -34.19 -6.78 -19.61
C GLY A 346 -33.46 -7.77 -20.52
#